data_AF-A0A8S3IJ83-F1
#
_entry.id   AF-A0A8S3IJ83-F1
#
_cell.length_a   1.000
_cell.length_b   1.000
_cell.length_c   1.000
_cell.angle_alpha   90.00
_cell.angle_beta   90.00
_cell.angle_gamma   90.00
#
_symmetry.space_group_name_H-M   'P 1'
#
loop_
_entity.id
_entity.type
_entity.pdbx_description
1 polymer ?
#
loop_
_entity_poly.entity_id
_entity_poly.type
_entity_poly.pdbx_seq_one_letter_code
_entity_poly.pdbx_strand_id
1 'polypeptide(L)'
;SIPELDAHMFTVDFNVTNENDVRSLFGGLSRQQSIPKTKDDLIRQLDEIYCQSISLECEHIESDIERLWIARRFEQLRTSETISDDVQQRIIEQMRRCESCLNSIDDNNK
;
A
#
# COMPACT_ATOMS: atom_id res chain seq x y z
N SER A 1 10.14 -16.31 5.34
CA SER A 1 9.57 -16.13 3.99
C SER A 1 8.20 -16.77 3.98
N ILE A 2 7.17 -16.05 3.52
CA ILE A 2 5.84 -16.64 3.28
C ILE A 2 5.92 -17.32 1.90
N PRO A 3 5.81 -18.66 1.81
CA PRO A 3 6.03 -19.39 0.56
C PRO A 3 5.16 -18.88 -0.60
N GLU A 4 3.93 -18.49 -0.30
CA GLU A 4 2.95 -17.97 -1.26
C GLU A 4 3.33 -16.60 -1.83
N LEU A 5 4.27 -15.90 -1.22
CA LEU A 5 4.83 -14.64 -1.71
C LEU A 5 6.22 -14.82 -2.36
N ASP A 6 6.77 -16.04 -2.37
CA ASP A 6 8.06 -16.31 -3.00
C ASP A 6 7.91 -16.42 -4.52
N ALA A 7 8.26 -15.34 -5.21
CA ALA A 7 8.20 -15.28 -6.66
C ALA A 7 9.10 -16.32 -7.37
N HIS A 8 10.10 -16.90 -6.69
CA HIS A 8 10.92 -17.98 -7.23
C HIS A 8 10.21 -19.34 -7.18
N MET A 9 9.21 -19.49 -6.31
CA MET A 9 8.38 -20.70 -6.22
C MET A 9 7.39 -20.78 -7.39
N PHE A 10 7.05 -19.65 -8.00
CA PHE A 10 6.19 -19.60 -9.18
C PHE A 10 7.03 -19.41 -10.46
N THR A 11 7.09 -20.45 -11.30
CA THR A 11 7.63 -20.39 -12.67
C THR A 11 6.67 -19.65 -13.60
N VAL A 12 6.48 -18.36 -13.35
CA VAL A 12 5.68 -17.46 -14.20
C VAL A 12 6.61 -16.78 -15.20
N ASP A 13 6.49 -17.14 -16.47
CA ASP A 13 7.04 -16.34 -17.57
C ASP A 13 6.15 -15.12 -17.78
N PHE A 14 6.57 -13.98 -17.25
CA PHE A 14 5.84 -12.73 -17.41
C PHE A 14 6.18 -12.11 -18.76
N ASN A 15 5.33 -12.35 -19.76
CA ASN A 15 5.42 -11.71 -21.06
C ASN A 15 4.17 -10.85 -21.27
N VAL A 16 4.31 -9.53 -21.11
CA VAL A 16 3.20 -8.59 -21.32
C VAL A 16 2.90 -8.52 -22.81
N THR A 17 1.95 -9.34 -23.27
CA THR A 17 1.48 -9.32 -24.66
C THR A 17 0.43 -8.23 -24.89
N ASN A 18 -0.24 -7.79 -23.82
CA ASN A 18 -1.31 -6.79 -23.86
C ASN A 18 -1.35 -5.96 -22.58
N GLU A 19 -1.25 -4.64 -22.72
CA GLU A 19 -1.31 -3.67 -21.63
C GLU A 19 -2.63 -3.72 -20.83
N ASN A 20 -3.74 -4.13 -21.47
CA ASN A 20 -5.04 -4.21 -20.81
C ASN A 20 -5.11 -5.35 -19.79
N ASP A 21 -4.37 -6.43 -20.01
CA ASP A 21 -4.37 -7.59 -19.11
C ASP A 21 -3.71 -7.20 -17.77
N VAL A 22 -2.60 -6.46 -17.84
CA VAL A 22 -1.87 -5.95 -16.68
C VAL A 22 -2.65 -4.86 -15.93
N ARG A 23 -3.44 -4.05 -16.63
CA ARG A 23 -4.31 -3.04 -16.00
C ARG A 23 -5.40 -3.63 -15.13
N SER A 24 -5.79 -4.88 -15.40
CA SER A 24 -6.80 -5.61 -14.62
C SER A 24 -6.23 -6.33 -13.40
N LEU A 25 -4.90 -6.50 -13.32
CA LEU A 25 -4.23 -7.18 -12.19
C LEU A 25 -4.30 -6.39 -10.89
N PHE A 26 -4.31 -5.06 -11.02
CA PHE A 26 -4.57 -4.16 -9.92
C PHE A 26 -6.06 -3.81 -9.95
N GLY A 27 -6.67 -3.50 -8.81
CA GLY A 27 -8.07 -3.09 -8.69
C GLY A 27 -8.48 -2.08 -9.76
N GLY A 28 -7.52 -1.29 -10.24
CA GLY A 28 -7.49 -0.80 -11.61
C GLY A 28 -6.35 0.19 -11.64
N LEU A 29 -5.23 -0.16 -12.29
CA LEU A 29 -4.03 0.70 -12.28
C LEU A 29 -4.45 2.15 -12.48
N SER A 30 -4.19 2.98 -11.47
CA SER A 30 -4.35 4.43 -11.62
C SER A 30 -3.59 4.83 -12.87
N ARG A 31 -4.15 5.73 -13.69
CA ARG A 31 -3.51 6.23 -14.94
C ARG A 31 -2.08 6.74 -14.74
N GLN A 32 -1.69 7.01 -13.49
CA GLN A 32 -0.37 7.49 -13.08
C GLN A 32 0.68 6.39 -12.88
N GLN A 33 0.30 5.12 -12.71
CA GLN A 33 1.25 4.03 -12.51
C GLN A 33 1.79 3.51 -13.85
N SER A 34 3.11 3.39 -13.96
CA SER A 34 3.75 2.78 -15.12
C SER A 34 3.40 1.30 -15.17
N ILE A 35 2.90 0.84 -16.31
CA ILE A 35 2.61 -0.58 -16.55
C ILE A 35 3.91 -1.37 -16.35
N PRO A 36 3.95 -2.38 -15.45
CA PRO A 36 5.14 -3.20 -15.26
C PRO A 36 5.48 -3.92 -16.55
N LYS A 37 6.75 -3.84 -16.97
CA LYS A 37 7.23 -4.40 -18.24
C LYS A 37 7.88 -5.76 -18.07
N THR A 38 8.34 -6.06 -16.86
CA THR A 38 9.03 -7.30 -16.50
C THR A 38 8.40 -7.92 -15.25
N LYS A 39 8.71 -9.19 -15.00
CA LYS A 39 8.32 -9.89 -13.76
C LYS A 39 8.84 -9.13 -12.54
N ASP A 40 10.10 -8.70 -12.59
CA ASP A 40 10.75 -7.99 -11.48
C ASP A 40 10.09 -6.63 -11.23
N ASP A 41 9.67 -5.92 -12.29
CA ASP A 41 8.91 -4.68 -12.15
C ASP A 41 7.55 -4.92 -11.46
N LEU A 42 6.85 -5.99 -11.83
CA LEU A 42 5.56 -6.33 -11.21
C LEU A 42 5.74 -6.66 -9.73
N ILE A 43 6.72 -7.49 -9.39
CA ILE A 43 7.03 -7.87 -8.00
C ILE A 43 7.36 -6.63 -7.19
N ARG A 44 8.23 -5.74 -7.72
CA ARG A 44 8.59 -4.49 -7.06
C ARG A 44 7.36 -3.61 -6.81
N GLN A 45 6.45 -3.49 -7.78
CA GLN A 45 5.23 -2.70 -7.61
C GLN A 45 4.31 -3.30 -6.54
N LEU A 46 4.14 -4.62 -6.52
CA LEU A 46 3.34 -5.30 -5.49
C LEU A 46 3.95 -5.12 -4.10
N ASP A 47 5.27 -5.20 -3.98
CA ASP A 47 6.00 -4.95 -2.73
C ASP A 47 5.82 -3.51 -2.24
N GLU A 48 5.94 -2.52 -3.15
CA GLU A 48 5.72 -1.10 -2.85
C GLU A 48 4.28 -0.80 -2.39
N ILE A 49 3.29 -1.49 -2.96
CA ILE A 49 1.87 -1.26 -2.63
C ILE A 49 1.49 -1.97 -1.32
N TYR A 50 1.80 -3.27 -1.19
CA TYR A 50 1.23 -4.14 -0.16
C TYR A 50 2.16 -4.49 1.00
N CYS A 51 3.49 -4.34 0.85
CA CYS A 51 4.47 -4.87 1.80
C CYS A 51 5.30 -3.80 2.54
N GLN A 52 4.99 -2.51 2.35
CA GLN A 52 5.64 -1.40 3.05
C GLN A 52 5.08 -1.20 4.48
N SER A 53 5.15 0.02 5.01
CA SER A 53 4.73 0.37 6.39
C SER A 53 3.23 0.16 6.71
N ILE A 54 2.40 -0.13 5.71
CA ILE A 54 0.96 -0.35 5.86
C ILE A 54 0.56 -1.45 4.87
N SER A 55 -0.11 -2.48 5.36
CA SER A 55 -0.67 -3.58 4.57
C SER A 55 -2.19 -3.48 4.49
N LEU A 56 -2.78 -4.07 3.45
CA LEU A 56 -4.22 -4.16 3.28
C LEU A 56 -4.69 -5.59 3.53
N GLU A 57 -5.65 -5.76 4.43
CA GLU A 57 -6.34 -7.04 4.66
C GLU A 57 -7.84 -6.86 4.33
N CYS A 58 -8.24 -7.28 3.14
CA CYS A 58 -9.63 -7.16 2.68
C CYS A 58 -10.18 -8.42 2.01
N GLU A 59 -9.38 -9.47 1.83
CA GLU A 59 -9.79 -10.67 1.08
C GLU A 59 -10.95 -11.44 1.73
N HIS A 60 -11.12 -11.30 3.05
CA HIS A 60 -12.25 -11.87 3.79
C HIS A 60 -13.60 -11.17 3.56
N ILE A 61 -13.64 -10.05 2.81
CA ILE A 61 -14.89 -9.32 2.53
C ILE A 61 -15.70 -10.09 1.49
N GLU A 62 -16.93 -10.45 1.82
CA GLU A 62 -17.82 -11.23 0.94
C GLU A 62 -18.26 -10.46 -0.32
N SER A 63 -18.37 -9.14 -0.23
CA SER A 63 -18.79 -8.28 -1.34
C SER A 63 -17.63 -7.97 -2.28
N ASP A 64 -17.71 -8.51 -3.51
CA ASP A 64 -16.72 -8.22 -4.56
C ASP A 64 -16.60 -6.73 -4.87
N ILE A 65 -17.71 -6.00 -4.85
CA ILE A 65 -17.74 -4.56 -5.11
C ILE A 65 -16.97 -3.80 -4.03
N GLU A 66 -17.16 -4.18 -2.77
CA GLU A 66 -16.50 -3.55 -1.63
C GLU A 66 -15.01 -3.86 -1.63
N ARG A 67 -14.65 -5.13 -1.81
CA ARG A 67 -13.25 -5.56 -1.92
C ARG A 67 -12.52 -4.82 -3.04
N LEU A 68 -13.12 -4.74 -4.23
CA LEU A 68 -12.56 -4.00 -5.36
C LEU A 68 -12.45 -2.50 -5.08
N TRP A 69 -13.42 -1.91 -4.40
CA TRP A 69 -13.40 -0.49 -4.05
C TRP A 69 -12.24 -0.16 -3.09
N ILE A 70 -12.05 -0.99 -2.05
CA ILE A 70 -10.95 -0.82 -1.08
C ILE A 70 -9.60 -1.02 -1.76
N ALA A 71 -9.43 -2.09 -2.53
CA ALA A 71 -8.19 -2.36 -3.27
C ALA A 71 -7.82 -1.19 -4.18
N ARG A 72 -8.77 -0.69 -4.98
CA ARG A 72 -8.58 0.50 -5.84
C ARG A 72 -8.12 1.72 -5.05
N ARG A 73 -8.79 2.03 -3.93
CA ARG A 73 -8.45 3.22 -3.14
C ARG A 73 -7.05 3.10 -2.55
N PHE A 74 -6.69 1.92 -2.04
CA PHE A 74 -5.39 1.66 -1.44
C PHE A 74 -4.25 1.78 -2.46
N GLU A 75 -4.39 1.15 -3.63
CA GLU A 75 -3.43 1.23 -4.73
C GLU A 75 -3.26 2.67 -5.25
N GLN A 76 -4.35 3.46 -5.30
CA GLN A 76 -4.30 4.87 -5.72
C GLN A 76 -3.56 5.76 -4.72
N LEU A 77 -3.85 5.60 -3.42
CA LEU A 77 -3.24 6.39 -2.35
C LEU A 77 -1.71 6.27 -2.36
N ARG A 78 -1.21 5.05 -2.58
CA ARG A 78 0.23 4.76 -2.62
C ARG A 78 0.96 5.47 -3.75
N THR A 79 0.26 5.94 -4.77
CA THR A 79 0.88 6.47 -6.00
C THR A 79 0.60 7.94 -6.27
N SER A 80 -0.17 8.60 -5.40
CA SER A 80 -0.70 9.94 -5.69
C SER A 80 -0.58 10.93 -4.52
N GLU A 81 -0.61 10.49 -3.27
CA GLU A 81 -0.80 11.43 -2.15
C GLU A 81 0.52 11.71 -1.40
N THR A 82 1.20 12.80 -1.78
CA THR A 82 2.10 13.52 -0.87
C THR A 82 1.26 14.38 0.06
N ILE A 83 1.44 14.20 1.36
CA ILE A 83 0.81 15.05 2.39
C ILE A 83 1.38 16.47 2.25
N SER A 84 0.55 17.50 2.34
CA SER A 84 1.00 18.88 2.29
C SER A 84 1.78 19.26 3.56
N ASP A 85 2.70 20.22 3.45
CA ASP A 85 3.55 20.65 4.56
C ASP A 85 2.73 21.09 5.79
N ASP A 86 1.57 21.74 5.59
CA ASP A 86 0.69 22.17 6.68
C ASP A 86 0.08 20.98 7.43
N VAL A 87 -0.33 19.93 6.72
CA VAL A 87 -0.88 18.71 7.33
C VAL A 87 0.23 17.95 8.04
N GLN A 88 1.43 17.87 7.45
CA GLN A 88 2.58 17.24 8.07
C GLN A 88 2.97 17.95 9.38
N GLN A 89 3.05 19.29 9.40
CA GLN A 89 3.32 20.05 10.62
C GLN A 89 2.25 19.82 11.68
N ARG A 90 0.97 19.76 11.27
CA ARG A 90 -0.13 19.47 12.20
C ARG A 90 -0.01 18.09 12.82
N ILE A 91 0.36 17.06 12.05
CA ILE A 91 0.58 15.70 12.57
C ILE A 91 1.72 15.70 13.60
N ILE A 92 2.85 16.32 13.28
CA ILE A 92 4.01 16.42 14.19
C ILE A 92 3.63 17.09 15.51
N GLU A 93 2.88 18.19 15.45
CA GLU A 93 2.44 18.92 16.64
C GLU A 93 1.52 18.06 17.51
N GLN A 94 0.59 17.30 16.92
CA GLN A 94 -0.24 16.37 17.69
C GLN A 94 0.58 15.26 18.34
N MET A 95 1.55 14.68 17.63
CA MET A 95 2.43 13.66 18.20
C MET A 95 3.23 14.19 19.40
N ARG A 96 3.80 15.41 19.30
CA ARG A 96 4.50 16.07 20.42
C ARG A 96 3.60 16.33 21.61
N ARG A 97 2.37 16.78 21.38
CA ARG A 97 1.39 17.00 22.45
C ARG A 97 1.02 15.70 23.16
N CYS A 98 0.85 14.61 22.43
CA CYS A 98 0.61 13.28 23.01
C CYS A 98 1.80 12.80 23.84
N GLU A 99 3.02 12.93 23.32
CA GLU A 99 4.25 12.55 24.04
C GLU A 99 4.42 13.33 25.34
N SER A 100 4.24 14.65 25.30
CA SER A 100 4.29 15.52 26.48
C SER A 100 3.25 15.13 27.53
N CYS A 101 2.03 14.82 27.08
CA CYS A 101 0.97 14.33 27.96
C CYS A 101 1.36 13.01 28.65
N LEU A 102 1.88 12.03 27.90
CA LEU A 102 2.32 10.74 28.45
C LEU A 102 3.43 10.92 29.48
N ASN A 103 4.46 11.72 29.18
CA ASN A 103 5.56 11.99 30.11
C ASN A 103 5.05 12.63 31.42
N SER A 104 4.10 13.56 31.32
CA SER A 104 3.50 14.19 32.51
C SER A 104 2.70 13.21 33.37
N ILE A 105 2.12 12.17 32.78
CA ILE A 105 1.41 11.11 33.52
C ILE A 105 2.42 10.21 34.23
N ASP A 106 3.52 9.85 33.55
CA ASP A 106 4.56 9.00 34.12
C ASP A 106 5.30 9.68 35.28
N ASP A 107 5.52 10.99 35.21
CA ASP A 107 6.15 11.77 36.29
C ASP A 107 5.24 11.94 37.52
N ASN A 108 3.91 11.84 37.36
CA ASN A 108 2.96 11.88 38.47
C ASN A 108 2.74 10.51 39.14
N ASN A 109 3.23 9.42 38.53
CA ASN A 109 3.12 8.04 39.04
C ASN A 109 4.41 7.54 39.71
N LYS A 110 5.44 8.39 39.84
CA LYS A 110 6.69 8.14 40.60
C LYS A 110 6.65 8.86 41.94
#